data_AF-A0A2I0HKX9-F1
#
_entry.id   AF-A0A2I0HKX9-F1
#
_cell.length_a   1.000
_cell.length_b   1.000
_cell.length_c   1.000
_cell.angle_alpha   90.00
_cell.angle_beta   90.00
_cell.angle_gamma   90.00
#
_symmetry.space_group_name_H-M   'P 1'
#
loop_
_entity.id
_entity.type
_entity.pdbx_description
1 polymer ?
#
loop_
_entity_poly.entity_id
_entity_poly.type
_entity_poly.pdbx_seq_one_letter_code
_entity_poly.pdbx_strand_id
1 'polypeptide(L)'
;MQSKVNELIADKLEKFKNLWEECSFYWAEIYAGTFKFDRVEAEVSALRQLTHQELIDFFNEHIKVGAAKKKTLSLRVYGSLHTSEFTVERSETVGPYSMLIDDILRFKRSQPLYGSFTRECSGYIKV
;
A
#
# COMPACT_ATOMS: atom_id res chain seq x y z
N MET A 1 12.17 -14.22 12.89
CA MET A 1 11.46 -14.06 11.60
C MET A 1 10.51 -15.22 11.33
N GLN A 2 10.99 -16.47 11.41
CA GLN A 2 10.17 -17.65 11.07
C GLN A 2 8.86 -17.78 11.88
N SER A 3 8.82 -17.47 13.19
CA SER A 3 7.53 -17.55 13.92
C SER A 3 6.50 -16.54 13.40
N LYS A 4 6.88 -15.28 13.19
CA LYS A 4 5.99 -14.25 12.62
C LYS A 4 5.50 -14.60 11.21
N VAL A 5 6.36 -15.18 10.38
CA VAL A 5 5.98 -15.64 9.03
C VAL A 5 5.00 -16.81 9.14
N ASN A 6 5.24 -17.76 10.05
CA ASN A 6 4.36 -18.90 10.26
C ASN A 6 2.99 -18.48 10.85
N GLU A 7 2.96 -17.50 11.74
CA GLU A 7 1.73 -16.89 12.27
C GLU A 7 0.93 -16.26 11.12
N LEU A 8 1.55 -15.44 10.27
CA LEU A 8 0.89 -14.84 9.11
C LEU A 8 0.40 -15.89 8.10
N ILE A 9 1.14 -16.99 7.91
CA ILE A 9 0.71 -18.11 7.06
C ILE A 9 -0.50 -18.81 7.67
N ALA A 10 -0.51 -19.04 8.98
CA ALA A 10 -1.64 -19.65 9.67
C ALA A 10 -2.91 -18.79 9.53
N ASP A 11 -2.78 -17.47 9.70
CA ASP A 11 -3.88 -16.51 9.52
C ASP A 11 -4.41 -16.53 8.08
N LYS A 12 -3.52 -16.58 7.08
CA LYS A 12 -3.93 -16.65 5.66
C LYS A 12 -4.61 -17.96 5.27
N LEU A 13 -4.24 -19.07 5.92
CA LEU A 13 -4.82 -20.39 5.67
C LEU A 13 -6.08 -20.67 6.51
N GLU A 14 -6.49 -19.72 7.36
CA GLU A 14 -7.73 -19.85 8.11
C GLU A 14 -8.91 -19.98 7.12
N LYS A 15 -9.71 -21.03 7.31
CA LYS A 15 -10.89 -21.25 6.46
C LYS A 15 -11.94 -20.20 6.76
N PHE A 16 -12.70 -19.81 5.73
CA PHE A 16 -13.86 -18.94 5.88
C PHE A 16 -14.83 -19.51 6.91
N LYS A 17 -15.29 -18.68 7.85
CA LYS A 17 -16.18 -19.09 8.95
C LYS A 17 -17.61 -19.23 8.47
N ASN A 18 -17.96 -18.53 7.40
CA ASN A 18 -19.30 -18.50 6.82
C ASN A 18 -19.24 -18.19 5.32
N LEU A 19 -20.38 -18.43 4.64
CA LEU A 19 -20.52 -18.17 3.22
C LEU A 19 -20.32 -16.70 2.85
N TRP A 20 -20.65 -15.77 3.74
CA TRP A 20 -20.51 -14.33 3.47
C TRP A 20 -19.05 -13.91 3.34
N GLU A 21 -18.16 -14.44 4.20
CA GLU A 21 -16.71 -14.23 4.13
C GLU A 21 -16.14 -14.80 2.83
N GLU A 22 -16.53 -16.03 2.47
CA GLU A 22 -16.13 -16.67 1.21
C GLU A 22 -16.58 -15.87 -0.02
N CYS A 23 -17.86 -15.48 -0.06
CA CYS A 23 -18.40 -14.65 -1.13
C CYS A 23 -17.69 -13.29 -1.19
N SER A 24 -17.44 -12.64 -0.06
CA SER A 24 -16.76 -11.34 -0.01
C SER A 24 -15.32 -11.44 -0.54
N PHE A 25 -14.62 -12.54 -0.22
CA PHE A 25 -13.26 -12.79 -0.70
C PHE A 25 -13.23 -12.92 -2.23
N TYR A 26 -14.05 -13.81 -2.81
CA TYR A 26 -14.08 -13.99 -4.26
C TYR A 26 -14.64 -12.78 -5.00
N TRP A 27 -15.61 -12.09 -4.41
CA TRP A 27 -16.14 -10.86 -4.99
C TRP A 27 -15.10 -9.74 -5.02
N ALA A 28 -14.20 -9.65 -4.05
CA ALA A 28 -13.09 -8.71 -4.08
C ALA A 28 -12.15 -8.96 -5.28
N GLU A 29 -11.88 -10.22 -5.63
CA GLU A 29 -11.08 -10.57 -6.81
C GLU A 29 -11.76 -10.20 -8.13
N ILE A 30 -13.09 -10.39 -8.20
CA ILE A 30 -13.90 -10.02 -9.36
C ILE A 30 -13.94 -8.48 -9.48
N TYR A 31 -14.22 -7.79 -8.38
CA TYR A 31 -14.29 -6.33 -8.32
C TYR A 31 -12.96 -5.68 -8.67
N ALA A 32 -11.85 -6.24 -8.20
CA ALA A 32 -10.51 -5.77 -8.52
C ALA A 32 -10.07 -6.09 -9.96
N GLY A 33 -10.75 -7.03 -10.64
CA GLY A 33 -10.40 -7.49 -11.99
C GLY A 33 -9.16 -8.40 -12.04
N THR A 34 -8.67 -8.85 -10.88
CA THR A 34 -7.49 -9.72 -10.77
C THR A 34 -7.84 -11.18 -11.01
N PHE A 35 -9.04 -11.62 -10.62
CA PHE A 35 -9.53 -13.00 -10.77
C PHE A 35 -8.54 -14.07 -10.24
N LYS A 36 -7.75 -13.75 -9.22
CA LYS A 36 -6.79 -14.69 -8.61
C LYS A 36 -7.45 -15.41 -7.44
N PHE A 37 -8.22 -16.44 -7.77
CA PHE A 37 -8.93 -17.23 -6.75
C PHE A 37 -7.98 -18.13 -5.94
N ASP A 38 -6.80 -18.44 -6.48
CA ASP A 38 -5.68 -19.15 -5.84
C ASP A 38 -4.75 -18.21 -5.04
N ARG A 39 -5.16 -16.96 -4.78
CA ARG A 39 -4.32 -15.94 -4.14
C ARG A 39 -3.74 -16.40 -2.81
N VAL A 40 -4.53 -17.09 -1.98
CA VAL A 40 -4.07 -17.57 -0.66
C VAL A 40 -2.87 -18.51 -0.82
N GLU A 41 -2.96 -19.46 -1.75
CA GLU A 41 -1.92 -20.46 -1.99
C GLU A 41 -0.67 -19.81 -2.59
N ALA A 42 -0.85 -18.91 -3.55
CA ALA A 42 0.22 -18.15 -4.17
C ALA A 42 0.98 -17.27 -3.15
N GLU A 43 0.25 -16.55 -2.29
CA GLU A 43 0.85 -15.70 -1.26
C GLU A 43 1.55 -16.52 -0.17
N VAL A 44 0.97 -17.65 0.27
CA VAL A 44 1.61 -18.56 1.23
C VAL A 44 2.89 -19.16 0.65
N SER A 45 2.90 -19.53 -0.63
CA SER A 45 4.10 -20.02 -1.31
C SER A 45 5.21 -18.96 -1.32
N ALA A 46 4.87 -17.71 -1.65
CA ALA A 46 5.82 -16.60 -1.62
C ALA A 46 6.34 -16.30 -0.20
N LEU A 47 5.46 -16.33 0.82
CA LEU A 47 5.85 -16.11 2.21
C LEU A 47 6.82 -17.17 2.74
N ARG A 48 6.70 -18.43 2.28
CA ARG A 48 7.62 -19.52 2.66
C ARG A 48 9.02 -19.34 2.08
N GLN A 49 9.15 -18.66 0.95
CA GLN A 49 10.42 -18.41 0.28
C GLN A 49 11.11 -17.11 0.76
N LEU A 50 10.37 -16.25 1.47
CA LEU A 50 10.84 -14.93 1.89
C LEU A 50 12.04 -15.02 2.84
N THR A 51 13.11 -14.29 2.52
CA THR A 51 14.32 -14.22 3.31
C THR A 51 14.40 -12.95 4.17
N HIS A 52 15.17 -13.02 5.27
CA HIS A 52 15.37 -11.88 6.16
C HIS A 52 16.05 -10.70 5.48
N GLN A 53 16.98 -11.00 4.56
CA GLN A 53 17.70 -9.98 3.82
C GLN A 53 16.76 -9.21 2.89
N GLU A 54 15.89 -9.89 2.15
CA GLU A 54 14.89 -9.25 1.28
C GLU A 54 13.96 -8.31 2.07
N LEU A 55 13.58 -8.68 3.29
CA LEU A 55 12.76 -7.83 4.14
C LEU A 55 13.51 -6.56 4.59
N ILE A 56 14.79 -6.70 4.95
CA ILE A 56 15.65 -5.56 5.29
C ILE A 56 15.84 -4.65 4.08
N ASP A 57 16.08 -5.23 2.90
CA ASP A 57 16.30 -4.49 1.67
C ASP A 57 15.03 -3.73 1.27
N PHE A 58 13.86 -4.37 1.35
CA PHE A 58 12.57 -3.72 1.14
C PHE A 58 12.36 -2.54 2.10
N PHE A 59 12.65 -2.72 3.40
CA PHE A 59 12.54 -1.63 4.37
C PHE A 59 13.48 -0.47 4.06
N ASN A 60 14.74 -0.77 3.74
CA ASN A 60 15.76 0.23 3.41
C ASN A 60 15.44 0.98 2.12
N GLU A 61 14.78 0.34 1.15
CA GLU A 61 14.45 0.92 -0.15
C GLU A 61 13.15 1.75 -0.13
N HIS A 62 12.13 1.30 0.61
CA HIS A 62 10.78 1.88 0.53
C HIS A 62 10.32 2.62 1.79
N ILE A 63 10.86 2.33 2.98
CA ILE A 63 10.30 2.82 4.27
C ILE A 63 11.27 3.75 5.00
N LYS A 64 12.55 3.42 5.03
CA LYS A 64 13.59 4.15 5.78
C LYS A 64 13.60 5.63 5.43
N VAL A 65 13.87 6.49 6.42
CA VAL A 65 14.00 7.94 6.20
C VAL A 65 15.15 8.21 5.22
N GLY A 66 14.86 8.95 4.16
CA GLY A 66 15.82 9.21 3.08
C GLY A 66 15.94 8.08 2.05
N ALA A 67 15.11 7.04 2.10
CA ALA A 67 15.12 5.98 1.10
C ALA A 67 14.67 6.49 -0.28
N ALA A 68 15.33 6.03 -1.33
CA ALA A 68 15.16 6.56 -2.69
C ALA A 68 13.75 6.37 -3.25
N LYS A 69 13.07 5.25 -2.92
CA LYS A 69 11.72 4.95 -3.41
C LYS A 69 10.63 5.23 -2.37
N LYS A 70 10.95 5.93 -1.28
CA LYS A 70 9.98 6.26 -0.25
C LYS A 70 8.95 7.24 -0.80
N LYS A 71 7.69 6.80 -0.80
CA LYS A 71 6.52 7.64 -1.08
C LYS A 71 5.71 7.75 0.22
N THR A 72 5.52 8.96 0.73
CA THR A 72 4.79 9.20 1.99
C THR A 72 3.72 10.26 1.76
N LEU A 73 2.50 9.97 2.22
CA LEU A 73 1.38 10.90 2.26
C LEU A 73 0.91 10.98 3.70
N SER A 74 0.90 12.19 4.27
CA SER A 74 0.38 12.45 5.61
C SER A 74 -0.93 13.23 5.51
N LEU A 75 -1.98 12.72 6.15
CA LEU A 75 -3.25 13.42 6.30
C LEU A 75 -3.36 13.91 7.74
N ARG A 76 -3.51 15.22 7.92
CA ARG A 76 -3.62 15.85 9.23
C ARG A 76 -5.01 16.49 9.32
N VAL A 77 -5.78 16.11 10.33
CA VAL A 77 -7.17 16.57 10.53
C VAL A 77 -7.22 17.34 11.85
N TYR A 78 -7.70 18.59 11.78
CA TYR A 78 -7.79 19.48 12.93
C TYR A 78 -9.24 19.62 13.37
N GLY A 79 -9.48 19.49 14.67
CA GLY A 79 -10.74 19.86 15.30
C GLY A 79 -10.86 21.38 15.43
N SER A 80 -12.07 21.88 15.68
CA SER A 80 -12.36 23.32 15.80
C SER A 80 -11.52 24.04 16.86
N LEU A 81 -11.18 23.36 17.95
CA LEU A 81 -10.31 23.90 19.01
C LEU A 81 -8.84 24.05 18.60
N HIS A 82 -8.40 23.38 17.53
CA HIS A 82 -7.01 23.36 17.06
C HIS A 82 -6.80 24.19 15.79
N THR A 83 -7.62 25.23 15.61
CA THR A 83 -7.56 26.10 14.42
C THR A 83 -6.27 26.91 14.38
N SER A 84 -5.73 27.30 15.55
CA SER A 84 -4.45 27.98 15.68
C SER A 84 -3.29 27.16 15.12
N GLU A 85 -3.18 25.89 15.51
CA GLU A 85 -2.13 24.96 15.10
C GLU A 85 -2.20 24.71 13.59
N PHE A 86 -3.41 24.59 13.04
CA PHE A 86 -3.62 24.50 11.59
C PHE A 86 -3.07 25.73 10.85
N THR A 87 -3.37 26.95 11.34
CA THR A 87 -2.89 28.18 10.69
C THR A 87 -1.38 28.32 10.72
N VAL A 88 -0.74 27.91 11.83
CA VAL A 88 0.72 27.92 11.97
C VAL A 88 1.35 26.94 10.98
N GLU A 89 0.93 25.68 10.99
CA GLU A 89 1.52 24.66 10.13
C GLU A 89 1.27 24.90 8.64
N ARG A 90 0.14 25.51 8.27
CA ARG A 90 -0.13 25.89 6.88
C ARG A 90 0.80 26.99 6.38
N SER A 91 1.28 27.85 7.28
CA SER A 91 2.18 28.96 6.95
C SER A 91 3.66 28.56 6.95
N GLU A 92 4.00 27.43 7.58
CA GLU A 92 5.37 26.94 7.65
C GLU A 92 5.86 26.49 6.27
N THR A 93 7.05 26.96 5.90
CA THR A 93 7.74 26.48 4.70
C THR A 93 8.13 25.03 4.93
N VAL A 94 7.42 24.16 4.24
CA VAL A 94 7.62 22.72 4.25
C VAL A 94 9.08 22.40 3.83
N GLY A 95 9.72 21.47 4.53
CA GLY A 95 11.13 21.10 4.29
C GLY A 95 11.39 20.62 2.85
N PRO A 96 12.65 20.53 2.41
CA PRO A 96 13.04 20.37 0.99
C PRO A 96 12.49 19.11 0.30
N TYR A 97 12.04 18.11 1.06
CA TYR A 97 11.52 16.83 0.55
C TYR A 97 10.01 16.66 0.76
N SER A 98 9.30 17.72 1.10
CA SER A 98 7.90 17.69 1.47
C SER A 98 7.13 18.77 0.72
N MET A 99 5.89 18.48 0.36
CA MET A 99 5.02 19.37 -0.41
C MET A 99 3.68 19.47 0.31
N LEU A 100 3.23 20.69 0.60
CA LEU A 100 1.87 20.91 1.06
C LEU A 100 0.93 20.82 -0.14
N ILE A 101 -0.13 20.01 -0.01
CA ILE A 101 -1.17 19.88 -1.02
C ILE A 101 -2.29 20.84 -0.67
N ASP A 102 -2.41 21.92 -1.43
CA ASP A 102 -3.48 22.92 -1.31
C ASP A 102 -4.72 22.57 -2.15
N ASP A 103 -4.48 22.08 -3.38
CA ASP A 103 -5.50 21.64 -4.33
C ASP A 103 -5.27 20.17 -4.70
N ILE A 104 -6.20 19.32 -4.26
CA ILE A 104 -6.19 17.88 -4.49
C ILE A 104 -6.26 17.55 -5.98
N LEU A 105 -7.01 18.31 -6.78
CA LEU A 105 -7.15 18.07 -8.22
C LEU A 105 -5.88 18.43 -8.98
N ARG A 106 -5.22 19.53 -8.58
CA ARG A 106 -3.91 19.89 -9.12
C ARG A 106 -2.87 18.83 -8.79
N PHE A 107 -2.83 18.36 -7.55
CA PHE A 107 -1.92 17.29 -7.13
C PHE A 107 -2.17 15.98 -7.87
N LYS A 108 -3.42 15.53 -7.99
CA LYS A 108 -3.76 14.31 -8.74
C LYS A 108 -3.31 14.35 -10.20
N ARG A 109 -3.40 15.51 -10.86
CA ARG A 109 -2.97 15.69 -12.25
C ARG A 109 -1.45 15.77 -12.43
N SER A 110 -0.70 16.17 -11.39
CA SER A 110 0.76 16.28 -11.47
C SER A 110 1.48 14.95 -11.24
N GLN A 111 0.79 13.93 -10.71
CA GLN A 111 1.37 12.63 -10.42
C GLN A 111 1.09 11.62 -11.55
N PRO A 112 2.06 10.74 -11.89
CA PRO A 112 1.79 9.62 -12.78
C PRO A 112 0.79 8.66 -12.12
N LEU A 113 -0.14 8.14 -12.92
CA LEU A 113 -1.10 7.13 -12.47
C LEU A 113 -0.48 5.74 -12.56
N TYR A 114 -0.82 4.87 -11.61
CA TYR A 114 -0.47 3.46 -11.71
C TYR A 114 -1.32 2.78 -12.78
N GLY A 115 -0.74 1.80 -13.48
CA GLY A 115 -1.48 0.95 -14.42
C GLY A 115 -2.59 0.18 -13.71
N SER A 116 -3.68 -0.09 -14.42
CA SER A 116 -4.76 -0.94 -13.90
C SER A 116 -4.27 -2.38 -13.74
N PHE A 117 -4.78 -3.06 -12.71
CA PHE A 117 -4.59 -4.50 -12.53
C PHE A 117 -5.49 -5.28 -13.51
N THR A 118 -5.34 -5.06 -14.81
CA THR A 118 -6.02 -5.85 -15.85
C THR A 118 -5.06 -6.94 -16.36
N ARG A 119 -5.61 -8.11 -16.71
CA ARG A 119 -4.94 -9.43 -16.88
C ARG A 119 -3.67 -9.53 -17.74
N GLU A 120 -3.22 -8.47 -18.41
CA GLU A 120 -2.02 -8.46 -19.25
C GLU A 120 -1.20 -7.18 -19.04
N CYS A 121 -0.24 -7.24 -18.11
CA CYS A 121 0.98 -6.44 -18.17
C CYS A 121 2.16 -7.29 -17.69
N SER A 122 2.28 -8.48 -18.28
CA SER A 122 3.60 -9.04 -18.58
C SER A 122 3.97 -8.48 -19.95
N GLY A 123 4.92 -7.54 -20.00
CA GLY A 123 5.49 -7.01 -21.23
C GLY A 123 5.03 -5.61 -21.64
N TYR A 124 5.97 -4.66 -21.50
CA TYR A 124 6.09 -3.40 -22.24
C TYR A 124 4.93 -2.38 -22.17
N ILE A 125 5.14 -1.32 -21.40
CA ILE A 125 4.69 0.01 -21.82
C ILE A 125 5.93 0.92 -21.87
N LYS A 126 6.49 1.06 -23.08
CA LYS A 126 7.15 2.29 -23.50
C LYS A 126 6.04 3.22 -23.97
N VAL A 127 5.95 4.40 -23.35
CA VAL A 127 5.65 5.65 -24.05
C VAL A 127 6.63 6.69 -23.53
#